data_AF-A0A963KTQ7-F1
#
_entry.id   AF-A0A963KTQ7-F1
#
_cell.length_a   1.000
_cell.length_b   1.000
_cell.length_c   1.000
_cell.angle_alpha   90.00
_cell.angle_beta   90.00
_cell.angle_gamma   90.00
#
_symmetry.space_group_name_H-M   'P 1'
#
loop_
_entity.id
_entity.type
_entity.pdbx_description
1 polymer ?
#
loop_
_entity_poly.entity_id
_entity_poly.type
_entity_poly.pdbx_seq_one_letter_code
_entity_poly.pdbx_strand_id
1 'polypeptide(L)'
;GEDADFTTWFQNGEIDIACTISVNARAAKQQGIAVEWTVPEEGCKVDTDGLWIPRGLPANEEHWAREFVNFALTMEAQQKWCSLLGLPPVFPGIEPPADLVGDPSYPTRPEDFAALVSVPSPVLVENQPIWFAKFNEIFQS
;
A
#
# COMPACT_ATOMS: atom_id res chain seq x y z
N GLY A 1 -4.67 -5.23 -1.48
CA GLY A 1 -5.44 -6.19 -0.67
C GLY A 1 -6.67 -5.46 -0.21
N GLU A 2 -7.83 -6.11 -0.27
CA GLU A 2 -9.06 -5.61 0.32
C GLU A 2 -9.08 -6.01 1.80
N ASP A 3 -9.54 -5.11 2.66
CA ASP A 3 -9.88 -5.42 4.05
C ASP A 3 -11.40 -5.47 4.16
N ALA A 4 -11.96 -6.69 4.17
CA ALA A 4 -13.41 -6.90 4.18
C ALA A 4 -14.07 -6.41 5.47
N ASP A 5 -13.32 -6.38 6.57
CA ASP A 5 -13.81 -5.90 7.86
C ASP A 5 -13.96 -4.38 7.82
N PHE A 6 -12.98 -3.66 7.25
CA PHE A 6 -13.04 -2.20 7.02
C PHE A 6 -14.32 -1.77 6.28
N THR A 7 -14.60 -2.40 5.15
CA THR A 7 -15.78 -2.15 4.31
C THR A 7 -17.08 -2.37 5.09
N THR A 8 -17.14 -3.48 5.85
CA THR A 8 -18.33 -3.86 6.63
C THR A 8 -18.58 -2.87 7.78
N TRP A 9 -17.54 -2.43 8.48
CA TRP A 9 -17.67 -1.50 9.61
C TRP A 9 -18.25 -0.14 9.18
N PHE A 10 -17.80 0.42 8.06
CA PHE A 10 -18.38 1.65 7.52
C PHE A 10 -19.83 1.45 7.04
N GLN A 11 -20.13 0.33 6.39
CA GLN A 11 -21.50 0.02 5.94
C GLN A 11 -22.48 -0.11 7.12
N ASN A 12 -22.03 -0.71 8.22
CA ASN A 12 -22.85 -0.90 9.41
C ASN A 12 -22.90 0.34 10.32
N GLY A 13 -22.09 1.37 10.04
CA GLY A 13 -21.94 2.54 10.91
C GLY A 13 -21.23 2.24 12.24
N GLU A 14 -20.36 1.23 12.27
CA GLU A 14 -19.57 0.85 13.45
C GLU A 14 -18.37 1.79 13.68
N ILE A 15 -17.91 2.45 12.62
CA ILE A 15 -16.81 3.42 12.65
C ILE A 15 -17.11 4.64 11.76
N ASP A 16 -16.67 5.82 12.20
CA ASP A 16 -16.76 7.07 11.43
C ASP A 16 -15.43 7.44 10.74
N ILE A 17 -14.31 6.93 11.25
CA ILE A 17 -12.95 7.26 10.79
C ILE A 17 -12.02 6.07 10.98
N ALA A 18 -11.06 5.93 10.06
CA ALA A 18 -10.02 4.91 10.14
C ALA A 18 -8.72 5.41 9.49
N CYS A 19 -7.59 5.02 10.08
CA CYS A 19 -6.27 5.16 9.45
C CYS A 19 -5.99 3.86 8.68
N THR A 20 -6.00 3.94 7.34
CA THR A 20 -5.84 2.76 6.46
C THR A 20 -5.07 3.13 5.19
N ILE A 21 -4.76 2.12 4.39
CA ILE A 21 -4.20 2.30 3.05
C ILE A 21 -5.29 2.84 2.09
N SER A 22 -4.92 3.77 1.20
CA SER A 22 -5.85 4.42 0.26
C SER A 22 -6.59 3.43 -0.65
N VAL A 23 -5.95 2.29 -0.98
CA VAL A 23 -6.55 1.21 -1.78
C VAL A 23 -7.84 0.66 -1.15
N ASN A 24 -7.89 0.53 0.18
CA ASN A 24 -9.10 0.05 0.87
C ASN A 24 -10.23 1.07 0.78
N ALA A 25 -9.92 2.35 1.00
CA ALA A 25 -10.90 3.44 0.86
C ALA A 25 -11.42 3.56 -0.58
N ARG A 26 -10.53 3.42 -1.58
CA ARG A 26 -10.90 3.40 -3.00
C ARG A 26 -11.80 2.21 -3.33
N ALA A 27 -11.47 1.01 -2.86
CA ALA A 27 -12.29 -0.19 -3.07
C ALA A 27 -13.69 -0.04 -2.43
N ALA A 28 -13.77 0.46 -1.19
CA ALA A 28 -15.03 0.77 -0.52
C ALA A 28 -15.87 1.79 -1.30
N LYS A 29 -15.26 2.87 -1.81
CA LYS A 29 -15.93 3.87 -2.65
C LYS A 29 -16.45 3.27 -3.96
N GLN A 30 -15.68 2.40 -4.60
CA GLN A 30 -16.10 1.67 -5.82
C GLN A 30 -17.26 0.70 -5.56
N GLN A 31 -17.39 0.18 -4.33
CA GLN A 31 -18.52 -0.63 -3.87
C GLN A 31 -19.75 0.21 -3.44
N GLY A 32 -19.69 1.53 -3.58
CA GLY A 32 -20.80 2.44 -3.28
C GLY A 32 -20.91 2.85 -1.81
N ILE A 33 -19.89 2.58 -1.00
CA ILE A 33 -19.83 3.07 0.38
C ILE A 33 -19.46 4.55 0.36
N ALA A 34 -20.18 5.35 1.14
CA ALA A 34 -19.95 6.78 1.27
C ALA A 34 -18.69 7.07 2.12
N VAL A 35 -17.51 6.87 1.54
CA VAL A 35 -16.22 7.19 2.15
C VAL A 35 -15.48 8.25 1.34
N GLU A 36 -14.74 9.09 2.05
CA GLU A 36 -13.75 10.02 1.51
C GLU A 36 -12.43 9.81 2.24
N TRP A 37 -11.32 10.24 1.63
CA TRP A 37 -9.99 10.13 2.23
C TRP A 37 -9.20 11.42 2.04
N THR A 38 -8.15 11.57 2.83
CA THR A 38 -7.20 12.68 2.71
C THR A 38 -5.83 12.26 3.24
N VAL A 39 -4.79 12.96 2.82
CA VAL A 39 -3.46 12.89 3.44
C VAL A 39 -3.37 14.01 4.47
N PRO A 40 -3.15 13.72 5.77
CA PRO A 40 -3.01 14.74 6.81
C PRO A 40 -1.84 15.70 6.56
N GLU A 41 -1.84 16.87 7.21
CA GLU A 41 -0.74 17.85 7.13
C GLU A 41 0.60 17.27 7.58
N GLU A 42 0.56 16.39 8.58
CA GLU A 42 1.72 15.64 9.09
C GLU A 42 2.22 14.56 8.12
N GLY A 43 1.51 14.34 7.01
CA GLY A 43 1.77 13.32 6.01
C GLY A 43 1.18 11.95 6.36
N CYS A 44 1.22 11.03 5.40
CA CYS A 44 0.92 9.62 5.61
C CYS A 44 2.12 8.75 5.25
N LYS A 45 2.16 7.52 5.78
CA LYS A 45 3.26 6.60 5.50
C LYS A 45 3.25 6.23 4.02
N VAL A 46 4.38 6.40 3.34
CA VAL A 46 4.65 5.80 2.04
C VAL A 46 5.58 4.61 2.23
N ASP A 47 5.18 3.47 1.68
CA ASP A 47 5.96 2.24 1.73
C ASP A 47 5.90 1.56 0.36
N THR A 48 6.89 0.71 0.09
CA THR A 48 6.98 -0.03 -1.17
C THR A 48 6.83 -1.52 -0.89
N ASP A 49 5.73 -2.11 -1.37
CA ASP A 49 5.55 -3.55 -1.35
C ASP A 49 6.59 -4.23 -2.26
N GLY A 50 7.10 -5.38 -1.80
CA GLY A 50 8.14 -6.13 -2.48
C GLY A 50 7.77 -7.58 -2.73
N LEU A 51 8.32 -8.15 -3.81
CA LEU A 51 8.35 -9.60 -4.04
C LEU A 51 9.71 -10.13 -3.60
N TRP A 52 9.72 -11.24 -2.86
CA TRP A 52 10.95 -11.90 -2.42
C TRP A 52 10.94 -13.39 -2.78
N ILE A 53 12.12 -13.93 -3.08
CA ILE A 53 12.34 -15.36 -3.32
C ILE A 53 12.97 -15.95 -2.05
N PRO A 54 12.29 -16.90 -1.36
CA PRO A 54 12.86 -17.59 -0.21
C PRO A 54 14.18 -18.28 -0.54
N ARG A 55 15.12 -18.28 0.41
CA ARG A 55 16.37 -19.03 0.28
C ARG A 55 16.13 -20.52 0.45
N GLY A 56 16.89 -21.35 -0.28
CA GLY A 56 16.88 -22.81 -0.13
C GLY A 56 15.75 -23.53 -0.86
N LEU A 57 15.13 -22.88 -1.85
CA LEU A 57 14.20 -23.55 -2.76
C LEU A 57 14.94 -24.55 -3.66
N PRO A 58 14.28 -25.63 -4.12
CA PRO A 58 14.86 -26.46 -5.15
C PRO A 58 15.03 -25.67 -6.46
N ALA A 59 16.00 -26.08 -7.28
CA ALA A 59 16.50 -25.26 -8.40
C ALA A 59 15.43 -24.90 -9.43
N ASN A 60 14.45 -25.77 -9.65
CA ASN A 60 13.35 -25.53 -10.57
C ASN A 60 12.42 -24.42 -10.06
N GLU A 61 12.06 -24.48 -8.78
CA GLU A 61 11.18 -23.51 -8.13
C GLU A 61 11.87 -22.15 -7.99
N GLU A 62 13.17 -22.14 -7.67
CA GLU A 62 13.96 -20.90 -7.67
C GLU A 62 13.98 -20.26 -9.06
N HIS A 63 14.19 -21.05 -10.12
CA HIS A 63 14.17 -20.55 -11.49
C HIS A 63 12.83 -19.90 -11.83
N TRP A 64 11.72 -20.61 -11.64
CA TRP A 64 10.39 -20.08 -11.98
C TRP A 64 9.95 -18.92 -11.08
N ALA A 65 10.38 -18.89 -9.81
CA ALA A 65 10.15 -17.73 -8.94
C ALA A 65 10.86 -16.47 -9.48
N ARG A 66 12.08 -16.60 -10.01
CA ARG A 66 12.80 -15.48 -10.66
C ARG A 66 12.09 -15.02 -11.92
N GLU A 67 11.65 -15.94 -12.77
CA GLU A 67 10.90 -15.60 -13.98
C GLU A 67 9.57 -14.90 -13.66
N PHE A 68 8.87 -15.33 -12.61
CA PHE A 68 7.66 -14.67 -12.16
C PHE A 68 7.92 -13.24 -11.66
N VAL A 69 8.96 -13.02 -10.84
CA VAL A 69 9.34 -11.68 -10.39
C VAL A 69 9.70 -10.78 -11.59
N ASN A 70 10.45 -11.30 -12.56
CA ASN A 70 10.78 -10.57 -13.79
C ASN A 70 9.51 -10.16 -14.54
N PHE A 71 8.57 -11.09 -14.73
CA PHE A 71 7.28 -10.82 -15.36
C PHE A 71 6.46 -9.77 -14.58
N ALA A 72 6.35 -9.91 -13.27
CA ALA A 72 5.58 -8.99 -12.42
C ALA A 72 6.12 -7.55 -12.46
N LEU A 73 7.43 -7.39 -12.67
CA LEU A 73 8.09 -6.08 -12.79
C LEU A 73 7.98 -5.46 -14.19
N THR A 74 7.42 -6.15 -15.19
CA THR A 74 7.21 -5.58 -16.53
C THR A 74 6.21 -4.42 -16.50
N MET A 75 6.34 -3.49 -17.45
CA MET A 75 5.40 -2.38 -17.61
C MET A 75 3.95 -2.86 -17.80
N GLU A 76 3.72 -3.91 -18.59
CA GLU A 76 2.36 -4.40 -18.89
C GLU A 76 1.70 -5.00 -17.64
N ALA A 77 2.42 -5.84 -16.91
CA ALA A 77 1.94 -6.36 -15.63
C ALA A 77 1.65 -5.19 -14.69
N GLN A 78 2.59 -4.23 -14.61
CA GLN A 78 2.47 -3.08 -13.73
C GLN A 78 1.30 -2.16 -14.06
N GLN A 79 1.05 -1.87 -15.34
CA GLN A 79 -0.07 -1.07 -15.79
C GLN A 79 -1.40 -1.68 -15.33
N LYS A 80 -1.54 -3.01 -15.42
CA LYS A 80 -2.80 -3.69 -15.14
C LYS A 80 -3.11 -3.78 -13.65
N TRP A 81 -2.21 -4.35 -12.85
CA TRP A 81 -2.48 -4.56 -11.43
C TRP A 81 -2.49 -3.24 -10.63
N CYS A 82 -1.59 -2.29 -10.92
CA CYS A 82 -1.55 -1.00 -10.23
C CYS A 82 -2.76 -0.13 -10.56
N SER A 83 -3.26 -0.18 -11.80
CA SER A 83 -4.48 0.55 -12.18
C SER A 83 -5.71 -0.03 -11.47
N LEU A 84 -5.81 -1.36 -11.41
CA LEU A 84 -6.89 -2.07 -10.73
C LEU A 84 -6.92 -1.72 -9.23
N LEU A 85 -5.77 -1.78 -8.55
CA LEU A 85 -5.69 -1.54 -7.12
C LEU A 85 -5.63 -0.05 -6.76
N GLY A 86 -5.12 0.80 -7.63
CA GLY A 86 -4.87 2.21 -7.32
C GLY A 86 -3.55 2.41 -6.58
N LEU A 87 -2.51 1.69 -7.00
CA LEU A 87 -1.16 1.79 -6.44
C LEU A 87 -0.23 2.52 -7.42
N PRO A 88 0.69 3.38 -6.96
CA PRO A 88 1.77 3.88 -7.80
C PRO A 88 2.71 2.73 -8.21
N PRO A 89 2.96 2.51 -9.51
CA PRO A 89 3.91 1.49 -9.97
C PRO A 89 5.36 1.95 -9.76
N VAL A 90 6.26 0.97 -9.64
CA VAL A 90 7.71 1.25 -9.62
C VAL A 90 8.29 1.38 -11.03
N PHE A 91 7.57 0.87 -12.05
CA PHE A 91 7.91 1.12 -13.45
C PHE A 91 7.54 2.57 -13.82
N PRO A 92 8.49 3.38 -14.31
CA PRO A 92 8.25 4.81 -14.56
C PRO A 92 7.34 5.03 -15.78
N GLY A 93 6.58 6.14 -15.75
CA GLY A 93 5.80 6.61 -16.91
C GLY A 93 4.46 5.90 -17.13
N ILE A 94 3.99 5.11 -16.16
CA ILE A 94 2.63 4.59 -16.16
C ILE A 94 1.70 5.68 -15.63
N GLU A 95 0.67 6.00 -16.41
CA GLU A 95 -0.31 7.03 -16.06
C GLU A 95 -1.23 6.58 -14.89
N PRO A 96 -1.58 7.49 -13.97
CA PRO A 96 -2.53 7.20 -12.91
C PRO A 96 -3.92 6.84 -13.45
N PRO A 97 -4.70 6.05 -12.70
CA PRO A 97 -6.14 5.93 -12.93
C PRO A 97 -6.83 7.30 -12.90
N ALA A 98 -7.87 7.48 -13.70
CA ALA A 98 -8.56 8.77 -13.86
C ALA A 98 -9.11 9.34 -12.54
N ASP A 99 -9.50 8.48 -11.60
CA ASP A 99 -9.99 8.83 -10.27
C ASP A 99 -8.88 9.19 -9.27
N LEU A 100 -7.60 9.03 -9.65
CA LEU A 100 -6.44 9.27 -8.79
C LEU A 100 -5.47 10.32 -9.37
N VAL A 101 -5.81 10.95 -10.51
CA VAL A 101 -4.98 12.02 -11.09
C VAL A 101 -4.93 13.20 -10.13
N GLY A 102 -3.73 13.48 -9.61
CA GLY A 102 -3.50 14.58 -8.65
C GLY A 102 -3.94 14.26 -7.22
N ASP A 103 -4.34 13.02 -6.92
CA ASP A 103 -4.67 12.62 -5.56
C ASP A 103 -3.40 12.54 -4.69
N PRO A 104 -3.35 13.22 -3.53
CA PRO A 104 -2.15 13.25 -2.68
C PRO A 104 -1.77 11.88 -2.10
N SER A 105 -2.71 10.92 -2.06
CA SER A 105 -2.43 9.54 -1.65
C SER A 105 -1.84 8.67 -2.79
N TYR A 106 -1.76 9.22 -4.01
CA TYR A 106 -1.17 8.58 -5.18
C TYR A 106 0.02 9.42 -5.69
N PRO A 107 1.20 9.36 -5.02
CA PRO A 107 2.36 10.16 -5.40
C PRO A 107 2.90 9.73 -6.77
N THR A 108 3.14 10.70 -7.65
CA THR A 108 3.68 10.44 -9.01
C THR A 108 4.94 11.24 -9.31
N ARG A 109 5.20 12.29 -8.53
CA ARG A 109 6.34 13.19 -8.70
C ARG A 109 7.13 13.31 -7.39
N PRO A 110 8.43 13.65 -7.45
CA PRO A 110 9.26 13.80 -6.25
C PRO A 110 8.68 14.71 -5.17
N GLU A 111 8.01 15.80 -5.57
CA GLU A 111 7.33 16.72 -4.64
C GLU A 111 6.17 16.07 -3.88
N ASP A 112 5.46 15.12 -4.49
CA ASP A 112 4.36 14.41 -3.85
C ASP A 112 4.93 13.50 -2.74
N PHE A 113 6.06 12.82 -3.00
CA PHE A 113 6.75 12.00 -1.99
C PHE A 113 7.33 12.82 -0.83
N ALA A 114 7.69 14.08 -1.05
CA ALA A 114 8.22 14.95 0.01
C ALA A 114 7.17 15.33 1.07
N ALA A 115 5.88 15.24 0.72
CA ALA A 115 4.76 15.42 1.65
C ALA A 115 4.40 14.15 2.43
N LEU A 116 5.07 13.03 2.16
CA LEU A 116 4.80 11.73 2.77
C LEU A 116 5.90 11.34 3.77
N VAL A 117 5.55 10.43 4.66
CA VAL A 117 6.45 9.92 5.69
C VAL A 117 7.06 8.60 5.20
N SER A 118 8.35 8.61 4.90
CA SER A 118 9.12 7.38 4.64
C SER A 118 10.05 7.11 5.82
N VAL A 119 9.99 5.91 6.38
CA VAL A 119 10.90 5.49 7.45
C VAL A 119 11.99 4.62 6.84
N PRO A 120 13.28 5.01 6.93
CA PRO A 120 14.37 4.22 6.36
C PRO A 120 14.42 2.79 6.93
N SER A 121 14.69 1.80 6.09
CA SER A 121 14.71 0.39 6.50
C SER A 121 15.64 0.10 7.70
N PRO A 122 16.85 0.68 7.83
CA PRO A 122 17.67 0.48 9.02
C PRO A 122 16.99 0.94 10.31
N VAL A 123 16.28 2.07 10.26
CA VAL A 123 15.52 2.61 11.39
C VAL A 123 14.34 1.69 11.73
N LEU A 124 13.61 1.23 10.71
CA LEU A 124 12.53 0.25 10.91
C LEU A 124 13.04 -1.01 11.60
N VAL A 125 14.12 -1.62 11.10
CA VAL A 125 14.68 -2.86 11.65
C VAL A 125 15.13 -2.70 13.11
N GLU A 126 15.80 -1.60 13.43
CA GLU A 126 16.26 -1.31 14.79
C GLU A 126 15.09 -1.12 15.78
N ASN A 127 14.02 -0.46 15.35
CA ASN A 127 12.96 -0.01 16.26
C ASN A 127 11.69 -0.85 16.24
N GLN A 128 11.45 -1.66 15.21
CA GLN A 128 10.22 -2.44 15.05
C GLN A 128 9.89 -3.31 16.29
N PRO A 129 10.84 -4.02 16.93
CA PRO A 129 10.55 -4.79 18.15
C PRO A 129 10.09 -3.90 19.32
N ILE A 130 10.68 -2.72 19.46
CA ILE A 130 10.38 -1.75 20.52
C ILE A 130 8.97 -1.17 20.31
N TRP A 131 8.68 -0.73 19.09
CA TRP A 131 7.38 -0.16 18.74
C TRP A 131 6.26 -1.21 18.84
N PHE A 132 6.52 -2.45 18.43
CA PHE A 132 5.53 -3.53 18.54
C PHE A 132 5.20 -3.85 20.01
N ALA A 133 6.22 -3.95 20.87
CA ALA A 133 6.01 -4.11 22.31
C ALA A 133 5.18 -2.95 22.87
N LYS A 134 5.52 -1.72 22.50
CA LYS A 134 4.81 -0.54 22.99
C LYS A 134 3.35 -0.49 22.52
N PHE A 135 3.10 -0.85 21.27
CA PHE A 135 1.76 -0.90 20.72
C PHE A 135 0.90 -1.94 21.45
N ASN A 136 1.45 -3.13 21.72
CA ASN A 136 0.73 -4.15 22.49
C ASN A 136 0.37 -3.69 23.91
N GLU A 137 1.25 -2.94 24.59
CA GLU A 137 0.95 -2.36 25.91
C GLU A 137 -0.28 -1.43 25.85
N ILE A 138 -0.40 -0.62 24.79
CA ILE A 138 -1.51 0.34 24.63
C ILE A 138 -2.85 -0.38 24.43
N PHE A 139 -2.86 -1.50 23.70
CA PHE A 139 -4.11 -2.24 23.40
C PHE A 139 -4.52 -3.23 24.50
N GLN A 140 -3.63 -3.53 25.44
CA GLN A 140 -3.92 -4.40 26.59
C GLN A 140 -4.28 -3.62 27.87
N SER A 141 -4.14 -2.29 27.85
CA SER A 141 -4.54 -1.38 28.93
C SER A 141 -5.98 -0.94 28.81
#